data_AF-A0A2G6G7I6-F1
#
_entry.id   AF-A0A2G6G7I6-F1
#
_cell.length_a   1.000
_cell.length_b   1.000
_cell.length_c   1.000
_cell.angle_alpha   90.00
_cell.angle_beta   90.00
_cell.angle_gamma   90.00
#
_symmetry.space_group_name_H-M   'P 1'
#
loop_
_entity.id
_entity.type
_entity.pdbx_description
1 polymer ?
#
loop_
_entity_poly.entity_id
_entity_poly.type
_entity_poly.pdbx_seq_one_letter_code
_entity_poly.pdbx_strand_id
1 'polypeptide(L)'
;MGDNYEIVADSLYYVNDANQKLYQSGKAQPLNWGETVESIELKGDYIVVKYNATLDRSYRTVVYNKSGNDVFILPRQISVVSADSNRIIYYDLVDNQVFMARIK
;
A
#
# COMPACT_ATOMS: atom_id res chain seq x y z
N MET A 1 4.48 11.68 -12.19
CA MET A 1 5.20 10.65 -11.42
C MET A 1 5.12 11.10 -9.98
N GLY A 2 4.43 10.34 -9.12
CA GLY A 2 4.41 10.63 -7.69
C GLY A 2 5.79 10.36 -7.10
N ASP A 3 6.04 10.91 -5.92
CA ASP A 3 7.29 10.68 -5.20
C ASP A 3 7.43 9.19 -4.83
N ASN A 4 8.66 8.67 -4.84
CA ASN A 4 8.96 7.28 -4.44
C ASN A 4 8.97 7.12 -2.90
N TYR A 5 8.33 8.01 -2.16
CA TYR A 5 8.28 7.99 -0.71
C TYR A 5 7.03 8.67 -0.17
N GLU A 6 6.66 8.31 1.06
CA GLU A 6 5.58 8.94 1.82
C GLU A 6 5.96 9.00 3.30
N ILE A 7 5.43 9.99 4.02
CA ILE A 7 5.66 10.15 5.47
C ILE A 7 4.32 10.00 6.20
N VAL A 8 4.26 9.06 7.14
CA VAL A 8 3.09 8.84 8.01
C VAL A 8 3.52 8.91 9.47
N ALA A 9 2.98 9.86 10.22
CA ALA A 9 3.26 10.04 11.66
C ALA A 9 4.76 9.88 11.99
N ASP A 10 5.59 10.70 11.33
CA ASP A 10 7.05 10.75 11.44
C ASP A 10 7.81 9.52 10.90
N SER A 11 7.12 8.51 10.39
CA SER A 11 7.74 7.37 9.72
C SER A 11 7.85 7.60 8.22
N LEU A 12 9.08 7.60 7.70
CA LEU A 12 9.37 7.62 6.27
C LEU A 12 9.23 6.21 5.69
N TYR A 13 8.42 6.09 4.65
CA TYR A 13 8.31 4.92 3.79
C TYR A 13 8.87 5.28 2.42
N TYR A 14 9.70 4.43 1.84
CA TYR A 14 10.32 4.71 0.56
C TYR A 14 10.49 3.44 -0.27
N VAL A 15 10.45 3.61 -1.59
CA VAL A 15 10.78 2.57 -2.54
C VAL A 15 12.26 2.66 -2.84
N ASN A 16 12.99 1.56 -2.62
CA ASN A 16 14.39 1.50 -2.97
C ASN A 16 14.56 1.28 -4.48
N ASP A 17 15.26 2.18 -5.15
CA ASP A 17 15.38 2.13 -6.62
C ASP A 17 16.13 0.90 -7.14
N ALA A 18 17.05 0.32 -6.35
CA ALA A 18 17.88 -0.81 -6.78
C ALA A 18 17.10 -2.13 -6.83
N ASN A 19 16.09 -2.31 -5.96
CA ASN A 19 15.32 -3.55 -5.87
C ASN A 19 13.80 -3.37 -5.99
N GLN A 20 13.33 -2.13 -6.09
CA GLN A 20 11.92 -1.76 -6.19
C GLN A 20 11.08 -2.29 -5.02
N LYS A 21 11.68 -2.39 -3.82
CA LYS A 21 11.01 -2.84 -2.59
C LYS A 21 10.69 -1.66 -1.68
N LEU A 22 9.63 -1.83 -0.89
CA LEU A 22 9.17 -0.89 0.11
C LEU A 22 9.98 -1.07 1.39
N TYR A 23 10.55 0.02 1.89
CA TYR A 23 11.23 0.09 3.17
C TYR A 23 10.55 1.12 4.07
N GLN A 24 10.73 0.94 5.38
CA GLN A 24 10.46 1.96 6.39
C GLN A 24 11.80 2.36 7.00
N SER A 25 12.02 3.67 7.18
CA SER A 25 13.24 4.18 7.82
C SER A 25 13.46 3.51 9.18
N GLY A 26 14.69 3.10 9.44
CA GLY A 26 15.06 2.35 10.64
C GLY A 26 14.87 0.84 10.57
N LYS A 27 14.24 0.28 9.52
CA LYS A 27 14.14 -1.17 9.30
C LYS A 27 15.13 -1.63 8.23
N ALA A 28 15.89 -2.69 8.53
CA ALA A 28 16.87 -3.25 7.60
C ALA A 28 16.26 -4.10 6.48
N GLN A 29 15.09 -4.69 6.73
CA GLN A 29 14.40 -5.58 5.80
C GLN A 29 13.24 -4.84 5.11
N PRO A 30 12.94 -5.17 3.84
CA PRO A 30 11.78 -4.61 3.17
C PRO A 30 10.48 -5.09 3.82
N LEU A 31 9.42 -4.30 3.70
CA LEU A 31 8.07 -4.66 4.17
C LEU A 31 7.40 -5.68 3.25
N ASN A 32 7.78 -5.72 1.97
CA ASN A 32 7.28 -6.67 0.99
C ASN A 32 8.36 -7.68 0.61
N TRP A 33 7.99 -8.96 0.61
CA TRP A 33 8.89 -10.06 0.28
C TRP A 33 8.87 -10.42 -1.21
N GLY A 34 7.70 -10.32 -1.85
CA GLY A 34 7.44 -10.89 -3.18
C GLY A 34 7.54 -9.88 -4.32
N GLU A 35 6.46 -9.17 -4.58
CA GLU A 35 6.32 -8.30 -5.76
C GLU A 35 7.17 -7.02 -5.66
N THR A 36 7.30 -6.27 -6.75
CA THR A 36 7.90 -4.92 -6.77
C THR A 36 6.83 -3.84 -6.62
N VAL A 37 7.20 -2.70 -6.06
CA VAL A 37 6.29 -1.56 -5.88
C VAL A 37 6.08 -0.86 -7.23
N GLU A 38 4.84 -0.57 -7.54
CA GLU A 38 4.44 0.28 -8.67
C GLU A 38 4.20 1.72 -8.22
N SER A 39 3.50 1.90 -7.11
CA SER A 39 3.22 3.22 -6.54
C SER A 39 3.04 3.17 -5.03
N ILE A 40 3.30 4.31 -4.40
CA ILE A 40 3.02 4.59 -3.00
C ILE A 40 2.18 5.87 -2.94
N GLU A 41 1.13 5.89 -2.11
CA GLU A 41 0.24 7.03 -1.96
C GLU A 41 -0.17 7.19 -0.48
N LEU A 42 -0.07 8.41 0.05
CA LEU A 42 -0.63 8.74 1.35
C LEU A 42 -2.16 8.88 1.30
N LYS A 43 -2.88 8.19 2.21
CA LYS A 43 -4.33 8.31 2.40
C LYS A 43 -4.67 8.33 3.90
N GLY A 44 -4.92 9.53 4.42
CA GLY A 44 -5.11 9.71 5.87
C GLY A 44 -3.85 9.30 6.62
N ASP A 45 -4.00 8.42 7.61
CA ASP A 45 -2.90 7.89 8.43
C ASP A 45 -2.29 6.59 7.91
N TYR A 46 -2.45 6.32 6.61
CA TYR A 46 -2.00 5.09 5.95
C TYR A 46 -1.25 5.39 4.67
N ILE A 47 -0.32 4.50 4.32
CA ILE A 47 0.18 4.41 2.95
C ILE A 47 -0.58 3.30 2.21
N VAL A 48 -0.90 3.58 0.95
CA VAL A 48 -1.47 2.62 0.01
C VAL A 48 -0.39 2.30 -0.99
N VAL A 49 -0.05 1.02 -1.11
CA VAL A 49 1.04 0.55 -1.95
C VAL A 49 0.47 -0.38 -3.01
N LYS A 50 0.67 -0.02 -4.27
CA LYS A 50 0.31 -0.85 -5.42
C LYS A 50 1.54 -1.62 -5.86
N TYR A 51 1.35 -2.89 -6.21
CA TYR A 51 2.43 -3.79 -6.58
C TYR A 51 2.27 -4.28 -8.02
N ASN A 52 3.41 -4.43 -8.69
CA ASN A 52 3.52 -5.13 -9.96
C ASN A 52 3.52 -6.63 -9.70
N ALA A 53 2.34 -7.22 -9.58
CA ALA A 53 2.18 -8.65 -9.38
C ALA A 53 2.43 -9.45 -10.67
N THR A 54 3.39 -10.38 -10.62
CA THR A 54 3.67 -11.31 -11.73
C THR A 54 2.90 -12.63 -11.65
N LEU A 55 2.35 -12.96 -10.49
CA LEU A 55 1.55 -14.16 -10.25
C LEU A 55 0.06 -13.82 -10.09
N ASP A 56 -0.82 -14.60 -10.73
CA ASP A 56 -2.27 -14.37 -10.75
C ASP A 56 -2.95 -14.33 -9.37
N ARG A 57 -2.31 -14.88 -8.33
CA ARG A 57 -2.84 -14.93 -6.96
C ARG A 57 -2.06 -14.06 -5.96
N SER A 58 -1.16 -13.22 -6.44
CA SER A 58 -0.39 -12.33 -5.56
C SER A 58 -1.21 -11.11 -5.13
N TYR A 59 -0.77 -10.45 -4.07
CA TYR A 59 -1.35 -9.16 -3.66
C TYR A 59 -0.97 -8.09 -4.68
N ARG A 60 -1.92 -7.21 -4.99
CA ARG A 60 -1.73 -6.07 -5.89
C ARG A 60 -1.91 -4.74 -5.18
N THR A 61 -2.56 -4.72 -4.03
CA THR A 61 -2.64 -3.55 -3.16
C THR A 61 -2.51 -3.97 -1.71
N VAL A 62 -1.64 -3.29 -0.98
CA VAL A 62 -1.50 -3.42 0.47
C VAL A 62 -1.57 -2.03 1.10
N VAL A 63 -2.26 -1.92 2.22
CA VAL A 63 -2.36 -0.70 3.02
C VAL A 63 -1.60 -0.93 4.31
N TYR A 64 -0.65 -0.04 4.60
CA TYR A 64 0.14 -0.10 5.82
C TYR A 64 -0.20 1.05 6.75
N ASN A 65 -0.26 0.76 8.05
CA ASN A 65 -0.34 1.80 9.08
C ASN A 65 1.05 2.38 9.40
N LYS A 66 1.09 3.40 10.25
CA LYS A 66 2.33 4.05 10.75
C LYS A 66 3.36 3.12 11.40
N SER A 67 2.95 1.94 11.88
CA SER A 67 3.86 0.94 12.45
C SER A 67 4.49 0.04 11.39
N GLY A 68 4.05 0.17 10.13
CA GLY A 68 4.45 -0.67 9.01
C GLY A 68 3.77 -2.04 9.00
N ASN A 69 2.65 -2.18 9.73
CA ASN A 69 1.83 -3.39 9.69
C ASN A 69 0.84 -3.29 8.53
N ASP A 70 0.64 -4.39 7.81
CA ASP A 70 -0.41 -4.53 6.82
C ASP A 70 -1.77 -4.59 7.52
N VAL A 71 -2.63 -3.64 7.19
CA VAL A 71 -3.96 -3.53 7.80
C VAL A 71 -5.06 -3.92 6.80
N PHE A 72 -4.74 -3.90 5.50
CA PHE A 72 -5.63 -4.31 4.42
C PHE A 72 -4.82 -4.82 3.22
N ILE A 73 -5.23 -5.96 2.63
CA ILE A 73 -4.56 -6.59 1.49
C ILE A 73 -5.63 -7.02 0.48
N LEU A 74 -5.39 -6.73 -0.80
CA LEU A 74 -6.21 -7.23 -1.90
C LEU A 74 -5.36 -7.83 -3.04
N PRO A 75 -5.85 -8.89 -3.71
CA PRO A 75 -5.24 -9.45 -4.91
C PRO A 75 -5.51 -8.62 -6.18
N ARG A 76 -6.09 -7.43 -6.04
CA ARG A 76 -6.51 -6.54 -7.14
C ARG A 76 -5.96 -5.13 -6.92
N GLN A 77 -5.72 -4.42 -8.01
CA GLN A 77 -5.41 -2.99 -7.94
C GLN A 77 -6.70 -2.22 -7.70
N ILE A 78 -6.68 -1.38 -6.67
CA ILE A 78 -7.80 -0.52 -6.30
C ILE A 78 -7.35 0.93 -6.23
N SER A 79 -8.31 1.85 -6.34
CA SER A 79 -8.08 3.26 -6.02
C SER A 79 -8.71 3.57 -4.67
N VAL A 80 -7.88 3.83 -3.66
CA VAL A 80 -8.37 4.20 -2.33
C VAL A 80 -8.86 5.64 -2.36
N VAL A 81 -10.15 5.81 -2.09
CA VAL A 81 -10.85 7.11 -2.08
C VAL A 81 -10.63 7.80 -0.74
N SER A 82 -10.79 7.05 0.36
CA SER A 82 -10.64 7.55 1.73
C SER A 82 -10.28 6.41 2.68
N ALA A 83 -9.51 6.72 3.73
CA ALA A 83 -9.23 5.82 4.84
C ALA A 83 -9.31 6.59 6.16
N ASP A 84 -9.96 6.00 7.15
CA ASP A 84 -9.98 6.47 8.54
C ASP A 84 -9.53 5.33 9.46
N SER A 85 -9.54 5.54 10.78
CA SER A 85 -9.01 4.57 11.75
C SER A 85 -9.68 3.20 11.71
N ASN A 86 -10.89 3.09 11.15
CA ASN A 86 -11.73 1.89 11.23
C ASN A 86 -12.12 1.30 9.87
N ARG A 87 -12.09 2.12 8.80
CA ARG A 87 -12.54 1.69 7.47
C ARG A 87 -11.75 2.30 6.33
N ILE A 88 -11.74 1.57 5.23
CA ILE A 88 -11.24 2.00 3.93
C ILE A 88 -12.38 2.00 2.92
N ILE A 89 -12.47 3.08 2.14
CA ILE A 89 -13.38 3.21 1.00
C ILE A 89 -12.53 3.22 -0.26
N TYR A 90 -12.81 2.30 -1.18
CA TYR A 90 -12.04 2.16 -2.40
C TYR A 90 -12.92 1.82 -3.59
N TYR A 91 -12.41 2.16 -4.76
CA TYR A 91 -12.99 1.80 -6.04
C TYR A 91 -12.21 0.61 -6.62
N ASP A 92 -12.91 -0.49 -6.89
CA ASP A 92 -12.36 -1.66 -7.59
C ASP A 92 -12.58 -1.50 -9.10
N LEU A 93 -11.49 -1.52 -9.86
CA LEU A 93 -11.51 -1.36 -11.32
C LEU A 93 -12.13 -2.56 -12.03
N VAL A 94 -12.02 -3.76 -11.45
CA VAL A 94 -12.51 -5.01 -12.06
C VAL A 94 -14.03 -5.10 -11.92
N ASP A 95 -14.54 -4.79 -10.73
CA ASP A 95 -15.99 -4.86 -10.46
C ASP A 95 -16.72 -3.56 -10.83
N ASN A 96 -15.97 -2.49 -11.14
CA ASN A 96 -16.46 -1.16 -11.49
C ASN A 96 -17.40 -0.59 -10.41
N GLN A 97 -17.03 -0.77 -9.14
CA GLN A 97 -17.86 -0.46 -7.98
C GLN A 97 -17.04 0.09 -6.81
N VAL A 98 -17.71 0.84 -5.93
CA VAL A 98 -17.13 1.35 -4.68
C VAL A 98 -17.48 0.38 -3.55
N PHE A 99 -16.47 0.04 -2.75
CA PHE A 99 -16.57 -0.83 -1.60
C PHE A 99 -16.13 -0.10 -0.34
N MET A 100 -16.63 -0.60 0.80
CA MET A 100 -16.17 -0.21 2.12
C MET A 100 -15.76 -1.48 2.88
N ALA A 101 -14.54 -1.48 3.41
CA ALA A 101 -14.02 -2.58 4.23
C ALA A 101 -13.57 -2.06 5.58
N ARG A 102 -13.68 -2.89 6.62
CA ARG A 102 -13.06 -2.62 7.93
C ARG A 102 -11.58 -2.94 7.85
N ILE A 103 -10.78 -2.09 8.48
CA ILE A 103 -9.34 -2.29 8.58
C ILE A 103 -9.03 -3.10 9.85
N LYS A 104 -7.96 -3.91 9.81
CA LYS A 104 -7.53 -4.78 10.93
C LYS A 104 -6.85 -3.99 12.04
#